data_AF-A0A832CRI9-F1
#
_entry.id   AF-A0A832CRI9-F1
#
_cell.length_a   1.000
_cell.length_b   1.000
_cell.length_c   1.000
_cell.angle_alpha   90.00
_cell.angle_beta   90.00
_cell.angle_gamma   90.00
#
_symmetry.space_group_name_H-M   'P 1'
#
loop_
_entity.id
_entity.type
_entity.pdbx_description
1 polymer ?
#
loop_
_entity_poly.entity_id
_entity_poly.type
_entity_poly.pdbx_seq_one_letter_code
_entity_poly.pdbx_strand_id
1 'polypeptide(L)'
;MPSAFRSRRSVVHADHGMVATSQPLAVQAGLSVLQAGGNAVDAAVVATAVLGVVEPMSTGIGGDLFALVYDAQQGRVRALNASGRAPL
;
A
#
# COMPACT_ATOMS: atom_id res chain seq x y z
N MET A 1 6.90 -26.27 4.51
CA MET A 1 7.88 -26.22 3.41
C MET A 1 8.41 -24.80 3.33
N PRO A 2 9.73 -24.54 3.33
CA PRO A 2 10.22 -23.19 3.13
C PRO A 2 9.91 -22.76 1.69
N SER A 3 9.29 -21.59 1.54
CA SER A 3 9.00 -20.95 0.25
C SER A 3 10.30 -20.68 -0.50
N ALA A 4 10.47 -21.31 -1.67
CA ALA A 4 11.66 -21.19 -2.52
C ALA A 4 11.63 -19.93 -3.41
N PHE A 5 11.08 -18.82 -2.92
CA PHE A 5 11.18 -17.53 -3.60
C PHE A 5 12.49 -16.84 -3.15
N ARG A 6 13.56 -16.93 -3.96
CA ARG A 6 14.83 -16.22 -3.71
C ARG A 6 14.65 -14.71 -3.95
N SER A 7 13.95 -14.04 -3.04
CA SER A 7 13.97 -12.59 -2.94
C SER A 7 15.37 -12.15 -2.48
N ARG A 8 15.94 -11.10 -3.09
CA ARG A 8 17.16 -10.44 -2.58
C ARG A 8 16.88 -9.56 -1.35
N ARG A 9 15.61 -9.32 -1.01
CA ARG A 9 15.20 -8.61 0.21
C ARG A 9 14.91 -9.63 1.31
N SER A 10 15.55 -9.44 2.47
CA SER A 10 15.29 -10.24 3.68
C SER A 10 13.81 -10.19 4.04
N VAL A 11 13.27 -11.32 4.51
CA VAL A 11 11.94 -11.35 5.12
C VAL A 11 11.97 -10.47 6.37
N VAL A 12 10.96 -9.62 6.52
CA VAL A 12 10.80 -8.74 7.68
C VAL A 12 9.57 -9.19 8.45
N HIS A 13 9.71 -9.29 9.77
CA HIS A 13 8.64 -9.57 10.70
C HIS A 13 8.37 -8.34 11.56
N ALA A 14 7.10 -8.07 11.88
CA ALA A 14 6.70 -6.97 12.73
C ALA A 14 5.41 -7.33 13.47
N ASP A 15 5.33 -6.96 14.75
CA ASP A 15 4.19 -7.31 15.61
C ASP A 15 3.02 -6.31 15.50
N HIS A 16 3.31 -5.07 15.09
CA HIS A 16 2.36 -3.95 15.22
C HIS A 16 1.92 -3.33 13.88
N GLY A 17 2.53 -3.74 12.77
CA GLY A 17 2.22 -3.19 11.44
C GLY A 17 3.33 -3.42 10.42
N MET A 18 2.96 -3.42 9.15
CA MET A 18 3.89 -3.62 8.03
C MET A 18 3.46 -2.74 6.86
N VAL A 19 4.44 -2.15 6.17
CA VAL A 19 4.24 -1.46 4.89
C VAL A 19 5.21 -2.04 3.87
N ALA A 20 4.71 -2.35 2.68
CA ALA A 20 5.52 -2.89 1.59
C ALA A 20 5.16 -2.19 0.28
N THR A 21 6.15 -1.57 -0.35
CA THR A 21 6.04 -0.91 -1.66
C THR A 21 7.31 -1.16 -2.47
N SER A 22 7.28 -0.81 -3.76
CA SER A 22 8.44 -0.83 -4.67
C SER A 22 9.55 0.11 -4.20
N GLN A 23 9.19 1.31 -3.74
CA GLN A 23 10.12 2.37 -3.32
C GLN A 23 10.32 2.46 -1.80
N PRO A 24 11.57 2.55 -1.30
CA PRO A 24 11.86 2.62 0.13
C PRO A 24 11.35 3.91 0.79
N LEU A 25 11.35 5.05 0.08
CA LEU A 25 10.84 6.32 0.61
C LEU A 25 9.32 6.27 0.86
N ALA A 26 8.58 5.56 0.00
CA ALA A 26 7.15 5.34 0.21
C ALA A 26 6.88 4.40 1.40
N VAL A 27 7.70 3.34 1.58
CA VAL A 27 7.64 2.49 2.78
C VAL A 27 7.84 3.33 4.04
N GLN A 28 8.87 4.19 4.06
CA GLN A 28 9.19 5.02 5.21
C GLN A 28 8.06 5.99 5.56
N ALA A 29 7.43 6.60 4.55
CA ALA A 29 6.30 7.50 4.75
C ALA A 29 5.05 6.77 5.25
N GLY A 30 4.73 5.58 4.74
CA GLY A 30 3.64 4.78 5.27
C GLY A 30 3.91 4.32 6.71
N LEU A 31 5.16 3.94 7.03
CA LEU A 31 5.55 3.54 8.37
C LEU A 31 5.43 4.70 9.38
N SER A 32 5.79 5.93 9.00
CA SER A 32 5.66 7.08 9.91
C SER A 32 4.21 7.34 10.30
N VAL A 33 3.25 7.10 9.39
CA VAL A 33 1.81 7.20 9.66
C VAL A 33 1.36 6.11 10.63
N LEU A 34 1.78 4.86 10.43
CA LEU A 34 1.46 3.77 11.37
C LEU A 34 2.06 4.06 12.76
N GLN A 35 3.30 4.55 12.81
CA GLN A 35 3.96 4.93 14.07
C GLN A 35 3.27 6.11 14.76
N ALA A 36 2.64 7.00 14.01
CA ALA A 36 1.82 8.09 14.54
C ALA A 36 0.40 7.65 15.00
N GLY A 37 0.08 6.35 14.92
CA GLY A 37 -1.21 5.80 15.33
C GLY A 37 -2.27 5.78 14.22
N GLY A 38 -1.87 6.05 12.97
CA GLY A 38 -2.75 5.88 11.81
C GLY A 38 -3.04 4.41 11.50
N ASN A 39 -4.10 4.16 10.73
CA ASN A 39 -4.49 2.81 10.35
C ASN A 39 -3.83 2.37 9.01
N ALA A 40 -4.10 1.13 8.59
CA ALA A 40 -3.54 0.58 7.35
C ALA A 40 -3.97 1.34 6.07
N VAL A 41 -5.17 1.93 6.06
CA VAL A 41 -5.67 2.74 4.94
C VAL A 41 -4.95 4.09 4.90
N ASP A 42 -4.78 4.75 6.04
CA ASP A 42 -4.03 6.02 6.13
C ASP A 42 -2.59 5.85 5.63
N ALA A 43 -1.93 4.77 6.07
CA ALA A 43 -0.58 4.42 5.64
C ALA A 43 -0.51 4.14 4.13
N ALA A 44 -1.50 3.43 3.57
CA ALA A 44 -1.58 3.16 2.14
C ALA A 44 -1.75 4.46 1.33
N VAL A 45 -2.64 5.36 1.75
CA VAL A 45 -2.86 6.66 1.08
C VAL A 45 -1.58 7.49 1.05
N VAL A 46 -0.88 7.60 2.19
CA VAL A 46 0.39 8.35 2.25
C VAL A 46 1.49 7.69 1.42
N ALA A 47 1.62 6.36 1.49
CA ALA A 47 2.58 5.64 0.66
C ALA A 47 2.31 5.84 -0.84
N THR A 48 1.05 5.76 -1.28
CA THR A 48 0.66 6.02 -2.68
C THR A 48 0.92 7.47 -3.09
N ALA A 49 0.66 8.44 -2.23
CA ALA A 49 0.97 9.85 -2.51
C ALA A 49 2.48 10.06 -2.73
N VAL A 50 3.33 9.43 -1.90
CA VAL A 50 4.79 9.46 -2.08
C VAL A 50 5.22 8.70 -3.32
N LEU A 51 4.62 7.55 -3.64
CA LEU A 51 4.87 6.83 -4.90
C LEU A 51 4.57 7.71 -6.12
N GLY A 52 3.54 8.57 -6.05
CA GLY A 52 3.26 9.57 -7.07
C GLY A 52 4.43 10.51 -7.40
N VAL A 53 5.38 10.66 -6.47
CA VAL A 53 6.58 11.49 -6.63
C VAL A 53 7.81 10.65 -6.96
N VAL A 54 8.01 9.55 -6.24
CA VAL A 54 9.25 8.76 -6.33
C VAL A 54 9.18 7.63 -7.38
N GLU A 55 7.99 7.31 -7.87
CA GLU A 55 7.74 6.37 -8.96
C GLU A 55 6.56 6.83 -9.85
N PRO A 56 6.66 8.03 -10.44
CA PRO A 56 5.53 8.68 -11.13
C PRO A 56 5.07 7.93 -12.38
N MET A 57 5.95 7.11 -12.97
CA MET A 57 5.63 6.31 -14.16
C MET A 57 4.72 5.12 -13.85
N SER A 58 4.66 4.68 -12.59
CA SER A 58 3.91 3.49 -12.17
C SER A 58 2.67 3.83 -11.33
N THR A 59 2.70 4.93 -10.59
CA THR A 59 1.62 5.28 -9.66
C THR A 59 1.43 6.79 -9.63
N GLY A 60 0.17 7.24 -9.66
CA GLY A 60 -0.16 8.66 -9.60
C GLY A 60 -1.66 8.90 -9.65
N ILE A 61 -2.07 10.14 -9.36
CA ILE A 61 -3.48 10.54 -9.27
C ILE A 61 -4.25 10.47 -10.60
N GLY A 62 -3.54 10.46 -11.72
CA GLY A 62 -4.13 10.33 -13.06
C GLY A 62 -4.35 8.89 -13.51
N GLY A 63 -4.03 7.90 -12.67
CA GLY A 63 -4.20 6.48 -12.98
C GLY A 63 -5.46 5.88 -12.35
N ASP A 64 -5.44 4.55 -12.20
CA ASP A 64 -6.51 3.76 -11.63
C ASP A 64 -6.14 3.21 -10.24
N LEU A 65 -7.15 2.89 -9.43
CA LEU A 65 -6.96 2.19 -8.15
C LEU A 65 -7.91 1.01 -8.05
N PHE A 66 -7.34 -0.15 -7.68
CA PHE A 66 -8.08 -1.31 -7.22
C PHE A 66 -7.59 -1.67 -5.83
N ALA A 67 -8.45 -1.58 -4.83
CA ALA A 67 -8.09 -1.82 -3.43
C ALA A 67 -8.97 -2.88 -2.80
N LEU A 68 -8.32 -3.78 -2.05
CA LEU A 68 -8.98 -4.71 -1.14
C LEU A 68 -8.65 -4.29 0.28
N VAL A 69 -9.69 -3.96 1.05
CA VAL A 69 -9.54 -3.50 2.43
C VAL A 69 -10.33 -4.45 3.32
N TYR A 70 -9.65 -5.17 4.21
CA TYR A 70 -10.32 -5.94 5.23
C TYR A 70 -10.75 -5.02 6.38
N ASP A 71 -12.06 -4.93 6.59
CA ASP A 71 -12.64 -4.25 7.74
C ASP A 71 -12.79 -5.26 8.88
N ALA A 72 -11.90 -5.17 9.86
CA ALA A 72 -11.89 -6.06 11.01
C ALA A 72 -13.11 -5.88 11.93
N GLN A 73 -13.72 -4.69 11.97
CA GLN A 73 -14.91 -4.45 12.78
C GLN A 73 -16.13 -5.15 12.18
N GLN A 74 -16.20 -5.20 10.85
CA GLN A 74 -17.30 -5.82 10.11
C GLN A 74 -16.99 -7.27 9.68
N GLY A 75 -15.78 -7.75 9.91
CA GLY A 75 -15.33 -9.08 9.54
C GLY A 75 -15.37 -9.38 8.04
N ARG A 76 -15.25 -8.36 7.18
CA ARG A 76 -15.46 -8.51 5.72
C ARG A 76 -14.43 -7.75 4.90
N VAL A 77 -14.14 -8.26 3.69
CA VAL A 77 -13.33 -7.57 2.70
C VAL A 77 -14.21 -6.63 1.89
N ARG A 78 -13.78 -5.38 1.76
CA ARG A 78 -14.36 -4.37 0.87
C ARG A 78 -13.47 -4.26 -0.35
N ALA A 79 -14.07 -4.36 -1.54
CA ALA A 79 -13.37 -4.12 -2.80
C ALA A 79 -13.77 -2.75 -3.34
N LEU A 80 -12.76 -1.93 -3.65
CA LEU A 80 -12.93 -0.64 -4.30
C LEU A 80 -12.36 -0.74 -5.72
N ASN A 81 -13.24 -0.53 -6.70
CA ASN A 81 -12.84 -0.28 -8.08
C ASN A 81 -12.96 1.23 -8.35
N ALA A 82 -11.83 1.89 -8.56
CA ALA A 82 -11.73 3.28 -8.94
C ALA A 82 -10.96 3.41 -10.27
N SER A 83 -11.27 2.55 -11.24
CA SER A 83 -10.81 2.71 -12.61
C SER A 83 -11.54 3.86 -13.32
N GLY A 84 -10.80 4.67 -14.07
CA GLY A 84 -11.32 5.73 -14.90
C GLY A 84 -12.29 5.22 -15.97
N ARG A 85 -13.33 6.01 -16.26
CA ARG A 85 -14.25 5.73 -17.36
C ARG A 85 -13.70 6.29 -18.66
N ALA A 86 -13.92 5.58 -19.76
CA ALA A 86 -13.70 6.14 -21.09
C ALA A 86 -14.54 7.43 -21.25
N PRO A 87 -13.99 8.47 -21.89
CA PRO A 87 -14.77 9.65 -22.26
C PRO A 87 -15.87 9.27 -23.27
N LEU A 88 -16.92 10.09 -23.32
CA LEU A 88 -18.01 9.97 -24.30
C LEU A 88 -17.56 10.32 -25.72
#